data_AF-A0A934VWL4-F1
#
_entry.id   AF-A0A934VWL4-F1
#
_cell.length_a   1.000
_cell.length_b   1.000
_cell.length_c   1.000
_cell.angle_alpha   90.00
_cell.angle_beta   90.00
_cell.angle_gamma   90.00
#
_symmetry.space_group_name_H-M   'P 1'
#
loop_
_entity.id
_entity.type
_entity.pdbx_description
1 polymer ?
#
loop_
_entity_poly.entity_id
_entity_poly.type
_entity_poly.pdbx_seq_one_letter_code
_entity_poly.pdbx_strand_id
1 'polypeptide(L)'
;MNFAHRYPLNVPGKFYVDDQCTDCDLCRECAPNNIRRDDRYGQSYVYKQPESDEEVAAIMEGVEGCPTEAVRNDGDQHDWDREPIIDWAASLGRFDYEASFETAAPVIPYEQTLEEERLAMEKWKAENEKP
;
A
#
# COMPACT_ATOMS: atom_id res chain seq x y z
N MET A 1 -10.17 -8.21 4.43
CA MET A 1 -9.79 -7.04 3.61
C MET A 1 -8.33 -7.15 3.14
N ASN A 2 -7.76 -8.36 3.00
CA ASN A 2 -6.31 -8.48 3.19
C ASN A 2 -5.57 -8.92 1.91
N PHE A 3 -6.22 -9.67 1.01
CA PHE A 3 -5.66 -10.00 -0.30
C PHE A 3 -5.59 -8.81 -1.26
N ALA A 4 -6.59 -7.90 -1.18
CA ALA A 4 -6.59 -6.69 -1.99
C ALA A 4 -5.37 -5.82 -1.68
N HIS A 5 -4.87 -5.85 -0.45
CA HIS A 5 -3.72 -5.08 0.04
C HIS A 5 -2.40 -5.88 0.02
N ARG A 6 -2.34 -6.96 -0.77
CA ARG A 6 -1.12 -7.79 -0.86
C ARG A 6 0.04 -7.00 -1.48
N TYR A 7 1.25 -7.27 -1.00
CA TYR A 7 2.45 -6.64 -1.54
C TYR A 7 2.67 -7.07 -3.01
N PRO A 8 2.98 -6.15 -3.93
CA PRO A 8 2.97 -6.46 -5.36
C PRO A 8 4.14 -7.33 -5.84
N LEU A 9 5.18 -7.51 -5.02
CA LEU A 9 6.31 -8.40 -5.35
C LEU A 9 6.07 -9.87 -4.99
N ASN A 10 4.94 -10.20 -4.33
CA ASN A 10 4.60 -11.59 -4.09
C ASN A 10 4.42 -12.34 -5.41
N VAL A 11 4.97 -13.55 -5.50
CA VAL A 11 4.61 -14.48 -6.58
C VAL A 11 3.20 -15.04 -6.36
N PRO A 12 2.40 -15.24 -7.42
CA PRO A 12 1.07 -15.83 -7.28
C PRO A 12 1.09 -17.20 -6.62
N GLY A 13 0.10 -17.47 -5.77
CA GLY A 13 -0.12 -18.77 -5.14
C GLY A 13 -0.72 -18.67 -3.75
N LYS A 14 -0.59 -19.76 -3.00
CA LYS A 14 -1.21 -19.94 -1.68
C LYS A 14 -0.73 -18.92 -0.66
N PHE A 15 0.58 -18.68 -0.63
CA PHE A 15 1.21 -17.87 0.40
C PHE A 15 1.54 -16.48 -0.12
N TYR A 16 1.29 -15.46 0.68
CA TYR A 16 1.61 -14.07 0.33
C TYR A 16 1.77 -13.21 1.58
N VAL A 17 2.39 -12.04 1.42
CA VAL A 17 2.50 -11.02 2.47
C VAL A 17 1.65 -9.80 2.11
N ASP A 18 0.88 -9.28 3.06
CA ASP A 18 0.09 -8.06 2.90
C ASP A 18 0.76 -6.80 3.50
N ASP A 19 0.08 -5.66 3.36
CA ASP A 19 0.55 -4.36 3.84
C ASP A 19 0.62 -4.20 5.37
N GLN A 20 0.24 -5.23 6.14
CA GLN A 20 0.38 -5.23 7.60
C GLN A 20 1.77 -5.70 8.05
N CYS A 21 2.70 -5.98 7.11
CA CYS A 21 4.07 -6.34 7.42
C CYS A 21 4.81 -5.17 8.10
N THR A 22 5.43 -5.42 9.25
CA THR A 22 6.17 -4.41 10.03
C THR A 22 7.69 -4.62 10.02
N ASP A 23 8.22 -5.39 9.06
CA ASP A 23 9.66 -5.74 8.97
C ASP A 23 10.26 -6.34 10.25
N CYS A 24 9.57 -7.28 10.88
CA CYS A 24 10.03 -7.92 12.13
C CYS A 24 10.99 -9.12 11.91
N ASP A 25 11.34 -9.42 10.66
CA ASP A 25 12.26 -10.47 10.21
C ASP A 25 11.83 -11.93 10.44
N LEU A 26 10.92 -12.21 11.39
CA LEU A 26 10.57 -13.56 11.82
C LEU A 26 10.22 -14.51 10.66
N CYS A 27 9.36 -14.07 9.74
CA CYS A 27 8.96 -14.91 8.60
C CYS A 27 10.12 -15.26 7.65
N ARG A 28 11.15 -14.41 7.56
CA ARG A 28 12.35 -14.65 6.74
C ARG A 28 13.33 -15.57 7.45
N GLU A 29 13.37 -15.53 8.78
CA GLU A 29 14.14 -16.49 9.58
C GLU A 29 13.55 -17.89 9.50
N CYS A 30 12.21 -18.01 9.57
CA CYS A 30 11.51 -19.29 9.41
C CYS A 30 11.63 -19.84 7.98
N ALA A 31 11.38 -19.00 6.96
CA ALA A 31 11.28 -19.43 5.57
C ALA A 31 12.21 -18.65 4.60
N PRO A 32 13.55 -18.72 4.77
CA PRO A 32 14.50 -17.95 3.95
C PRO A 32 14.50 -18.34 2.48
N ASN A 33 14.08 -19.57 2.16
CA ASN A 33 13.98 -20.08 0.78
C ASN A 33 12.73 -19.58 0.04
N ASN A 34 11.79 -18.93 0.73
CA ASN A 34 10.51 -18.54 0.15
C ASN A 34 10.17 -17.06 0.35
N ILE A 35 10.66 -16.44 1.43
CA ILE A 35 10.37 -15.04 1.78
C ILE A 35 11.65 -14.21 1.73
N ARG A 36 11.57 -13.04 1.09
CA ARG A 36 12.66 -12.05 1.01
C ARG A 36 12.18 -10.68 1.45
N ARG A 37 13.14 -9.78 1.70
CA ARG A 37 12.90 -8.37 2.02
C ARG A 37 13.00 -7.53 0.74
N ASP A 38 12.09 -6.57 0.55
CA ASP A 38 12.31 -5.44 -0.36
C ASP A 38 13.05 -4.35 0.43
N ASP A 39 14.32 -4.15 0.09
CA ASP A 39 15.19 -3.22 0.80
C ASP A 39 14.80 -1.76 0.67
N ARG A 40 14.00 -1.41 -0.34
CA ARG A 40 13.57 -0.03 -0.60
C ARG A 40 12.49 0.43 0.36
N TYR A 41 11.59 -0.48 0.73
CA TYR A 41 10.39 -0.15 1.51
C TYR A 41 10.32 -0.89 2.85
N GLY A 42 11.25 -1.80 3.14
CA GLY A 42 11.23 -2.59 4.38
C GLY A 42 10.02 -3.50 4.47
N GLN A 43 9.60 -4.11 3.35
CA GLN A 43 8.49 -5.06 3.32
C GLN A 43 9.00 -6.46 3.03
N SER A 44 8.38 -7.46 3.66
CA SER A 44 8.62 -8.86 3.30
C SER A 44 7.69 -9.28 2.17
N TYR A 45 8.13 -10.22 1.34
CA TYR A 45 7.29 -10.79 0.28
C TYR A 45 7.70 -12.22 -0.04
N VAL A 46 6.72 -13.02 -0.47
CA VAL A 46 6.94 -14.37 -0.97
C VAL A 46 7.51 -14.28 -2.37
N TYR A 47 8.80 -14.59 -2.54
CA TYR A 47 9.46 -14.57 -3.85
C TYR A 47 9.38 -15.92 -4.57
N LYS A 48 9.09 -17.00 -3.83
CA LYS A 48 8.94 -18.36 -4.34
C LYS A 48 7.91 -19.11 -3.49
N GLN A 49 6.88 -19.70 -4.12
CA GLN A 49 5.95 -20.60 -3.44
C GLN A 49 6.68 -21.89 -3.00
N PRO A 50 6.29 -22.50 -1.88
CA PRO A 50 6.96 -23.71 -1.39
C PRO A 50 6.71 -24.90 -2.31
N GLU A 51 7.76 -25.66 -2.61
CA GLU A 51 7.71 -26.85 -3.50
C GLU A 51 7.89 -28.17 -2.75
N SER A 52 8.39 -28.14 -1.52
CA SER A 52 8.57 -29.32 -0.66
C SER A 52 7.80 -29.20 0.66
N ASP A 53 7.54 -30.34 1.30
CA ASP A 53 6.84 -30.37 2.60
C ASP A 53 7.62 -29.61 3.69
N GLU A 54 8.96 -29.61 3.62
CA GLU A 54 9.81 -28.82 4.51
C GLU A 54 9.64 -27.31 4.29
N GLU A 55 9.59 -26.86 3.03
CA GLU A 55 9.34 -25.44 2.71
C GLU A 55 7.92 -25.02 3.14
N VAL A 56 6.93 -25.91 3.00
CA VAL A 56 5.57 -25.67 3.48
C VAL A 56 5.54 -25.52 4.99
N ALA A 57 6.19 -26.42 5.73
CA ALA A 57 6.26 -26.34 7.19
C ALA A 57 6.96 -25.05 7.66
N ALA A 58 8.06 -24.68 7.00
CA ALA A 58 8.81 -23.45 7.29
C ALA A 58 7.97 -22.18 7.07
N ILE A 59 7.25 -22.07 5.95
CA ILE A 59 6.34 -20.92 5.73
C ILE A 59 5.21 -20.93 6.74
N MET A 60 4.63 -22.09 7.05
CA MET A 60 3.53 -22.19 8.02
C MET A 60 3.97 -21.70 9.41
N GLU A 61 5.21 -22.01 9.83
CA GLU A 61 5.80 -21.44 11.05
C GLU A 61 5.87 -19.90 10.98
N GLY A 62 6.26 -19.35 9.82
CA GLY A 62 6.24 -17.90 9.59
C GLY A 62 4.84 -17.28 9.58
N VAL A 63 3.82 -18.02 9.11
CA VAL A 63 2.40 -17.61 9.15
C VAL A 63 1.91 -17.55 10.60
N GLU A 64 2.18 -18.59 11.38
CA GLU A 64 1.74 -18.68 12.79
C GLU A 64 2.52 -17.72 13.70
N GLY A 65 3.80 -17.47 13.41
CA GLY A 65 4.66 -16.59 14.18
C GLY A 65 4.42 -15.09 13.92
N CYS A 66 3.83 -14.72 12.79
CA CYS A 66 3.73 -13.32 12.38
C CYS A 66 2.91 -12.49 13.40
N PRO A 67 3.51 -11.46 14.05
CA PRO A 67 2.84 -10.72 15.12
C PRO A 67 1.65 -9.88 14.64
N THR A 68 1.59 -9.59 13.34
CA THR A 68 0.52 -8.80 12.70
C THR A 68 -0.32 -9.62 11.73
N GLU A 69 -0.12 -10.95 11.68
CA GLU A 69 -0.82 -11.86 10.77
C GLU A 69 -0.72 -11.42 9.28
N ALA A 70 0.40 -10.78 8.92
CA ALA A 70 0.65 -10.25 7.60
C ALA A 70 1.02 -11.32 6.57
N VAL A 71 1.63 -12.42 7.04
CA VAL A 71 1.93 -13.59 6.21
C VAL A 71 0.68 -14.48 6.17
N ARG A 72 0.14 -14.71 4.98
CA ARG A 72 -1.13 -15.40 4.76
C ARG A 72 -0.96 -16.65 3.91
N ASN A 73 -1.96 -17.52 3.97
CA ASN A 73 -1.99 -18.83 3.30
C ASN A 73 -3.30 -19.11 2.55
N ASP A 74 -4.14 -18.10 2.34
CA ASP A 74 -5.43 -18.17 1.65
C ASP A 74 -5.36 -17.63 0.21
N GLY A 75 -4.16 -17.41 -0.33
CA GLY A 75 -3.96 -16.80 -1.66
C GLY A 75 -4.59 -17.57 -2.82
N ASP A 76 -4.79 -18.88 -2.69
CA ASP A 76 -5.46 -19.73 -3.69
C ASP A 76 -6.98 -19.48 -3.76
N GLN A 77 -7.55 -18.78 -2.78
CA GLN A 77 -8.98 -18.45 -2.73
C GLN A 77 -9.30 -17.14 -3.46
N HIS A 78 -8.29 -16.45 -3.98
CA HIS A 78 -8.41 -15.12 -4.57
C HIS A 78 -7.91 -15.07 -6.01
N ASP A 79 -8.40 -14.08 -6.75
CA ASP A 79 -8.00 -13.83 -8.13
C ASP A 79 -6.68 -13.03 -8.18
N TRP A 80 -5.58 -13.70 -8.54
CA TRP A 80 -4.26 -13.10 -8.64
C TRP A 80 -4.08 -12.16 -9.85
N ASP A 81 -4.96 -12.26 -10.86
CA ASP A 81 -4.96 -11.36 -12.01
C ASP A 81 -5.50 -9.97 -11.64
N ARG A 82 -6.20 -9.85 -10.52
CA ARG A 82 -6.67 -8.57 -9.99
C ARG A 82 -5.53 -7.75 -9.44
N GLU A 83 -5.37 -6.52 -9.91
CA GLU A 83 -4.37 -5.59 -9.37
C GLU A 83 -4.57 -5.36 -7.85
N PRO A 84 -3.50 -5.45 -7.04
CA PRO A 84 -3.58 -5.07 -5.64
C PRO A 84 -3.90 -3.58 -5.49
N ILE A 85 -4.60 -3.23 -4.42
CA ILE A 85 -4.73 -1.87 -3.92
C ILE A 85 -3.38 -1.51 -3.32
N ILE A 86 -2.59 -0.77 -4.08
CA ILE A 86 -1.23 -0.37 -3.74
C ILE A 86 -1.30 1.03 -3.14
N ASP A 87 -0.59 1.26 -2.03
CA ASP A 87 -0.19 2.61 -1.68
C ASP A 87 0.65 3.17 -2.84
N TRP A 88 0.28 4.35 -3.34
CA TRP A 88 0.96 5.03 -4.42
C TRP A 88 2.47 5.16 -4.18
N ALA A 89 2.90 5.33 -2.92
CA ALA A 89 4.32 5.39 -2.57
C ALA A 89 5.09 4.09 -2.87
N ALA A 90 4.47 2.91 -2.68
CA ALA A 90 5.04 1.61 -2.99
C ALA A 90 4.91 1.25 -4.49
N SER A 91 3.86 1.76 -5.16
CA SER A 91 3.61 1.53 -6.58
C SER A 91 4.63 2.22 -7.49
N LEU A 92 5.11 3.42 -7.12
CA LEU A 92 6.10 4.18 -7.87
C LEU A 92 7.47 3.46 -7.96
N GLY A 93 7.81 2.64 -6.97
CA GLY A 93 9.03 1.81 -6.96
C GLY A 93 8.95 0.54 -7.82
N ARG A 94 7.75 0.05 -8.19
CA ARG A 94 7.62 -1.12 -9.09
C ARG A 94 7.94 -0.79 -10.54
N PHE A 95 7.81 0.48 -10.93
CA PHE A 95 7.97 0.95 -12.32
C PHE A 95 9.12 1.95 -12.50
N ASP A 96 9.98 2.14 -11.49
CA ASP A 96 11.09 3.11 -11.51
C ASP A 96 10.62 4.53 -11.91
N TYR A 97 9.46 4.94 -11.41
CA TYR A 97 8.81 6.19 -11.77
C TYR A 97 8.95 7.18 -10.60
N GLU A 98 9.86 8.15 -10.70
CA GLU A 98 9.83 9.30 -9.80
C GLU A 98 8.63 10.19 -10.17
N ALA A 99 7.53 10.03 -9.45
CA ALA A 99 6.47 11.05 -9.46
C ALA A 99 6.81 12.12 -8.42
N SER A 100 7.39 13.23 -8.88
CA SER A 100 7.42 14.47 -8.10
C SER A 100 6.10 15.21 -8.34
N PHE A 101 5.24 15.24 -7.31
CA PHE A 101 4.11 16.18 -7.31
C PHE A 101 4.62 17.48 -6.71
N GLU A 102 4.54 18.60 -7.44
CA GLU A 102 4.77 19.91 -6.84
C GLU A 102 3.64 20.18 -5.84
N THR A 103 3.85 19.84 -4.57
CA THR A 103 2.92 20.13 -3.47
C THR A 103 2.93 21.59 -3.05
N ALA A 104 3.50 22.47 -3.88
CA ALA A 104 3.39 23.91 -3.72
C ALA A 104 1.97 24.36 -4.09
N ALA A 105 1.02 24.11 -3.18
CA ALA A 105 -0.20 24.88 -3.18
C ALA A 105 0.19 26.37 -3.06
N PRO A 106 -0.30 27.26 -3.94
CA PRO A 106 0.00 28.67 -3.82
C PRO A 106 -0.47 29.15 -2.44
N VAL A 107 0.44 29.72 -1.65
CA VAL A 107 0.06 30.41 -0.42
C VAL A 107 -0.61 31.71 -0.85
N ILE A 108 -1.94 31.69 -0.92
CA ILE A 108 -2.74 32.90 -1.12
C ILE A 108 -2.73 33.67 0.21
N PRO A 109 -2.19 34.89 0.26
CA PRO A 109 -2.23 35.72 1.46
C PRO A 109 -3.67 35.92 1.93
N TYR A 110 -3.89 35.93 3.24
CA TYR A 110 -5.22 36.06 3.86
C TYR A 110 -5.95 37.34 3.41
N GLU A 111 -5.23 38.40 3.07
CA GLU A 111 -5.79 39.64 2.56
C GLU A 111 -6.41 39.49 1.16
N GLN A 112 -5.89 38.57 0.34
CA GLN A 112 -6.43 38.29 -1.00
C GLN A 112 -7.70 37.43 -0.93
N THR A 113 -7.81 36.51 0.04
CA THR A 113 -9.03 35.71 0.22
C THR A 113 -10.22 36.58 0.65
N LEU A 114 -9.98 37.61 1.47
CA LEU A 114 -11.03 38.54 1.92
C LEU A 114 -11.60 39.38 0.77
N GLU A 115 -10.78 39.78 -0.20
CA GLU A 115 -11.23 40.57 -1.35
C GLU A 115 -12.10 39.73 -2.30
N GLU A 116 -11.68 38.49 -2.56
CA GLU A 116 -12.44 37.53 -3.37
C GLU A 116 -13.78 37.17 -2.71
N GLU A 117 -13.77 36.90 -1.41
CA GLU A 117 -14.98 36.62 -0.62
C GLU A 117 -15.93 37.83 -0.57
N ARG A 118 -15.38 39.05 -0.41
CA ARG A 118 -16.16 40.29 -0.43
C ARG A 118 -16.85 40.48 -1.76
N LEU A 119 -16.11 40.40 -2.87
CA LEU A 119 -16.65 40.54 -4.22
C LEU A 119 -17.70 39.47 -4.52
N ALA A 120 -17.46 38.23 -4.11
CA ALA A 120 -18.43 37.14 -4.24
C ALA A 120 -19.71 37.40 -3.44
N MET A 121 -19.61 37.91 -2.21
CA MET A 121 -20.75 38.30 -1.38
C MET A 121 -21.51 39.51 -1.93
N GLU A 122 -20.82 40.53 -2.44
CA GLU A 122 -21.43 41.71 -3.06
C GLU A 122 -22.19 41.32 -4.33
N LYS A 123 -21.59 40.49 -5.17
CA LYS A 123 -22.24 39.93 -6.36
C LYS A 123 -23.46 39.11 -5.99
N TRP A 124 -23.35 38.21 -5.01
CA TRP A 124 -24.48 37.41 -4.54
C TRP A 124 -25.61 38.29 -4.00
N LYS A 125 -25.29 39.34 -3.22
CA LYS A 125 -26.29 40.29 -2.72
C LYS A 125 -27.00 40.99 -3.87
N ALA A 126 -26.27 41.53 -4.84
CA ALA A 126 -26.86 42.18 -6.01
C ALA A 126 -27.78 41.27 -6.83
N GLU A 127 -27.46 39.96 -6.89
CA GLU A 127 -28.25 38.96 -7.62
C GLU A 127 -29.46 38.43 -6.84
N ASN A 128 -29.45 38.51 -5.50
CA ASN A 128 -30.43 37.86 -4.64
C ASN A 128 -31.23 38.83 -3.74
N GLU A 129 -30.95 40.13 -3.80
CA GLU A 129 -31.74 41.15 -3.13
C GLU A 129 -33.06 41.36 -3.90
N LYS A 130 -34.14 40.79 -3.36
CA LYS A 130 -35.50 41.06 -3.84
C LYS A 130 -35.90 42.49 -3.45
N PRO A 131 -36.71 43.19 -4.29
CA PRO A 131 -37.21 44.52 -3.97
C PRO A 131 -38.13 44.56 -2.75
#